data_AF-A0A4U0UXH8-F1
#
_entry.id   AF-A0A4U0UXH8-F1
#
_cell.length_a   1.000
_cell.length_b   1.000
_cell.length_c   1.000
_cell.angle_alpha   90.00
_cell.angle_beta   90.00
_cell.angle_gamma   90.00
#
_symmetry.space_group_name_H-M   'P 1'
#
loop_
_entity.id
_entity.type
_entity.pdbx_description
1 polymer ?
#
loop_
_entity_poly.entity_id
_entity_poly.type
_entity_poly.pdbx_seq_one_letter_code
_entity_poly.pdbx_strand_id
1 'polypeptide(L)'
;MYTNSRLPQLSQDADIAFYQNHLANAPAITIPEGTVCRVCDFPPTYPSPMHRTISLDFGVVLEGEVELVLDSGERQHLYRGDVVVQRGTNHAWRSVSPGGG
;
A
#
# COMPACT_ATOMS: atom_id res chain seq x y z
N MET A 1 -4.88 7.33 -7.55
CA MET A 1 -3.72 7.39 -6.64
C MET A 1 -3.56 8.83 -6.16
N TYR A 2 -2.92 9.06 -5.02
CA TYR A 2 -2.72 10.39 -4.45
C TYR A 2 -1.44 10.43 -3.63
N THR A 3 -0.74 11.56 -3.60
CA THR A 3 0.37 11.72 -2.68
C THR A 3 0.56 13.17 -2.24
N ASN A 4 1.09 13.34 -1.03
CA ASN A 4 1.58 14.60 -0.53
C ASN A 4 2.78 14.39 0.42
N SER A 5 3.60 15.42 0.63
CA SER A 5 4.79 15.40 1.51
C SER A 5 4.56 16.01 2.89
N ARG A 6 3.32 16.42 3.17
CA ARG A 6 2.87 17.01 4.42
C ARG A 6 1.37 16.81 4.56
N LEU A 7 0.79 17.27 5.67
CA LEU A 7 -0.67 17.41 5.76
C LEU A 7 -1.19 18.25 4.57
N PRO A 8 -2.22 17.75 3.85
CA PRO A 8 -2.67 18.41 2.64
C PRO A 8 -3.36 19.74 2.89
N GLN A 9 -2.94 20.75 2.12
CA GLN A 9 -3.61 22.03 2.05
C GLN A 9 -4.72 21.93 1.01
N LEU A 10 -5.95 21.77 1.48
CA LEU A 10 -7.13 21.52 0.65
C LEU A 10 -7.74 22.81 0.06
N SER A 11 -7.13 23.97 0.34
CA SER A 11 -7.58 25.25 -0.21
C SER A 11 -6.94 25.51 -1.57
N GLN A 12 -7.72 26.02 -2.51
CA GLN A 12 -7.22 26.44 -3.84
C GLN A 12 -6.53 25.31 -4.61
N ASP A 13 -6.93 24.05 -4.37
CA ASP A 13 -6.39 22.86 -5.04
C ASP A 13 -4.85 22.72 -4.92
N ALA A 14 -4.26 23.27 -3.86
CA ALA A 14 -2.81 23.27 -3.66
C ALA A 14 -2.24 21.84 -3.55
N ASP A 15 -2.98 20.92 -2.94
CA ASP A 15 -2.61 19.52 -2.84
C ASP A 15 -2.74 18.77 -4.17
N ILE A 16 -3.74 19.12 -4.99
CA ILE A 16 -3.89 18.60 -6.36
C ILE A 16 -2.71 19.07 -7.22
N ALA A 17 -2.35 20.35 -7.14
CA ALA A 17 -1.19 20.88 -7.88
C ALA A 17 0.12 20.19 -7.45
N PHE A 18 0.28 19.90 -6.15
CA PHE A 18 1.40 19.09 -5.66
C PHE A 18 1.38 17.69 -6.27
N TYR A 19 0.25 16.98 -6.17
CA TYR A 19 0.09 15.62 -6.72
C TYR A 19 0.32 15.56 -8.23
N GLN A 20 -0.13 16.56 -9.00
CA GLN A 20 0.06 16.63 -10.45
C GLN A 20 1.53 16.58 -10.86
N ASN A 21 2.43 17.18 -10.07
CA ASN A 21 3.87 17.09 -10.32
C ASN A 21 4.42 15.65 -10.17
N HIS A 22 3.72 14.79 -9.44
CA HIS A 22 4.03 13.38 -9.23
C HIS A 22 3.31 12.44 -10.20
N LEU A 23 2.51 12.95 -11.14
CA LEU A 23 1.95 12.12 -12.21
C LEU A 23 3.02 11.68 -13.22
N ALA A 24 4.04 12.52 -13.43
CA ALA A 24 5.14 12.22 -14.34
C ALA A 24 6.17 11.24 -13.73
N ASN A 25 6.28 11.21 -12.40
CA ASN A 25 7.23 10.37 -11.68
C ASN A 25 6.53 9.69 -10.51
N ALA A 26 6.43 8.35 -10.55
CA ALA A 26 5.78 7.59 -9.50
C ALA A 26 6.40 7.91 -8.13
N PRO A 27 5.59 8.23 -7.10
CA PRO A 27 6.10 8.54 -5.79
C PRO A 27 6.73 7.31 -5.12
N ALA A 28 7.63 7.55 -4.17
CA ALA A 28 8.20 6.51 -3.32
C ALA A 28 7.10 5.79 -2.51
N ILE A 29 7.42 4.59 -2.02
CA ILE A 29 6.51 3.79 -1.15
C ILE A 29 6.14 4.57 0.11
N THR A 30 7.07 5.35 0.64
CA THR A 30 6.89 6.23 1.80
C THR A 30 7.40 7.62 1.46
N ILE A 31 6.66 8.65 1.86
CA ILE A 31 7.12 10.03 1.85
C ILE A 31 7.16 10.52 3.30
N PRO A 32 8.31 11.02 3.79
CA PRO A 32 8.41 11.57 5.14
C PRO A 32 7.34 12.64 5.36
N GLU A 33 6.65 12.57 6.52
CA GLU A 33 5.58 13.50 6.92
C GLU A 33 4.35 13.54 5.99
N GLY A 34 4.35 12.72 4.95
CA GLY A 34 3.39 12.74 3.87
C GLY A 34 2.34 11.63 3.93
N THR A 35 1.54 11.60 2.87
CA THR A 35 0.54 10.57 2.62
C THR A 35 0.77 9.97 1.24
N VAL A 36 0.64 8.65 1.12
CA VAL A 36 0.66 7.93 -0.16
C VAL A 36 -0.58 7.06 -0.23
N CYS A 37 -1.36 7.19 -1.30
CA CYS A 37 -2.46 6.31 -1.63
C CYS A 37 -2.21 5.71 -3.01
N ARG A 38 -2.10 4.38 -3.04
CA ARG A 38 -1.80 3.60 -4.25
C ARG A 38 -2.62 2.33 -4.28
N VAL A 39 -2.78 1.79 -5.49
CA VAL A 39 -3.30 0.43 -5.70
C VAL A 39 -2.11 -0.48 -5.96
N CYS A 40 -2.12 -1.69 -5.39
CA CYS A 40 -1.07 -2.68 -5.56
C CYS A 40 -1.70 -3.98 -6.04
N ASP A 41 -1.21 -4.48 -7.17
CA ASP A 41 -1.59 -5.79 -7.70
C ASP A 41 -0.53 -6.81 -7.31
N PHE A 42 -0.96 -7.92 -6.71
CA PHE A 42 -0.08 -9.03 -6.32
C PHE A 42 -0.30 -10.22 -7.26
N PRO A 43 0.63 -10.52 -8.17
CA PRO A 43 0.47 -11.67 -9.04
C PRO A 43 0.63 -12.99 -8.25
N PRO A 44 -0.03 -14.09 -8.65
CA PRO A 44 0.04 -15.39 -7.98
C PRO A 44 1.46 -15.95 -7.80
N THR A 45 2.38 -15.59 -8.70
CA THR A 45 3.71 -16.20 -8.83
C THR A 45 4.80 -15.54 -7.98
N TYR A 46 4.63 -14.27 -7.61
CA TYR A 46 5.70 -13.49 -6.98
C TYR A 46 5.16 -12.75 -5.76
N PRO A 47 5.47 -13.22 -4.52
CA PRO A 47 5.16 -12.44 -3.34
C PRO A 47 5.99 -11.15 -3.33
N SER A 48 5.48 -10.13 -2.66
CA SER A 48 6.27 -8.93 -2.41
C SER A 48 7.52 -9.28 -1.58
N PRO A 49 8.62 -8.54 -1.72
CA PRO A 49 9.73 -8.65 -0.78
C PRO A 49 9.26 -8.39 0.66
N MET A 50 9.85 -9.10 1.62
CA MET A 50 9.72 -8.77 3.04
C MET A 50 10.40 -7.42 3.27
N HIS A 51 9.66 -6.45 3.77
CA HIS A 51 10.17 -5.10 3.99
C HIS A 51 9.43 -4.39 5.11
N ARG A 52 10.06 -3.31 5.60
CA ARG A 52 9.50 -2.44 6.64
C ARG A 52 9.52 -0.99 6.16
N THR A 53 8.41 -0.32 6.37
CA THR A 53 8.22 1.12 6.16
C THR A 53 8.10 1.82 7.52
N ILE A 54 8.63 3.04 7.62
CA ILE A 54 8.40 3.91 8.78
C ILE A 54 7.12 4.70 8.51
N SER A 55 5.98 4.01 8.56
CA SER A 55 4.66 4.55 8.25
C SER A 55 3.55 3.84 9.04
N LEU A 56 2.36 4.44 9.01
CA LEU A 56 1.11 3.79 9.36
C LEU A 56 0.34 3.56 8.05
N ASP A 57 0.12 2.32 7.68
CA ASP A 57 -0.54 1.97 6.42
C ASP A 57 -1.94 1.42 6.68
N PHE A 58 -2.90 1.82 5.85
CA PHE A 58 -4.25 1.25 5.81
C PHE A 58 -4.40 0.49 4.50
N GLY A 59 -4.26 -0.83 4.55
CA GLY A 59 -4.42 -1.72 3.41
C GLY A 59 -5.87 -2.18 3.30
N VAL A 60 -6.49 -2.02 2.14
CA VAL A 60 -7.85 -2.51 1.87
C VAL A 60 -7.78 -3.50 0.71
N VAL A 61 -8.33 -4.70 0.90
CA VAL A 61 -8.43 -5.69 -0.18
C VAL A 61 -9.59 -5.30 -1.09
N LEU A 62 -9.29 -4.75 -2.26
CA LEU A 62 -10.32 -4.29 -3.20
C LEU A 62 -10.97 -5.45 -3.96
N GLU A 63 -10.19 -6.45 -4.36
CA GLU A 63 -10.61 -7.62 -5.13
C GLU A 63 -9.68 -8.81 -4.86
N GLY A 64 -10.21 -10.03 -4.97
CA GLY A 64 -9.46 -11.27 -4.71
C GLY A 64 -9.15 -11.50 -3.23
N GLU A 65 -8.08 -12.26 -3.00
CA GLU A 65 -7.63 -12.68 -1.67
C GLU A 65 -6.09 -12.54 -1.58
N VAL A 66 -5.59 -12.13 -0.42
CA VAL A 66 -4.16 -11.93 -0.16
C VAL A 66 -3.79 -12.43 1.23
N GLU A 67 -2.57 -12.94 1.38
CA GLU A 67 -1.97 -13.32 2.64
C GLU A 67 -0.97 -12.24 3.08
N LEU A 68 -1.18 -11.68 4.28
CA LEU A 68 -0.21 -10.87 4.98
C LEU A 68 0.72 -11.79 5.77
N VAL A 69 2.03 -11.70 5.52
CA VAL A 69 3.06 -12.46 6.22
C VAL A 69 3.90 -11.50 7.05
N LEU A 70 4.03 -11.78 8.35
CA LEU A 70 4.91 -11.03 9.26
C LEU A 70 6.24 -11.77 9.47
N ASP A 71 7.25 -11.05 9.92
CA ASP A 71 8.57 -11.61 10.23
C ASP A 71 8.58 -12.54 11.46
N SER A 72 7.56 -12.46 12.32
CA SER A 72 7.28 -13.44 13.37
C SER A 72 6.93 -14.83 12.82
N GLY A 73 6.61 -14.93 11.52
CA GLY A 73 6.07 -16.13 10.89
C GLY A 73 4.55 -16.22 10.94
N GLU A 74 3.88 -15.29 11.65
CA GLU A 74 2.43 -15.17 11.62
C GLU A 74 1.94 -14.80 10.22
N ARG A 75 0.79 -15.38 9.86
CA ARG A 75 0.16 -15.17 8.56
C ARG A 75 -1.32 -14.93 8.75
N GLN A 76 -1.84 -13.91 8.07
CA GLN A 76 -3.25 -13.59 8.05
C GLN A 76 -3.77 -13.66 6.63
N HIS A 77 -4.76 -14.52 6.41
CA HIS A 77 -5.49 -14.57 5.16
C HIS A 77 -6.57 -13.48 5.16
N LEU A 78 -6.62 -12.68 4.10
CA LEU A 78 -7.48 -11.52 3.96
C LEU A 78 -8.31 -11.65 2.68
N TYR A 79 -9.61 -11.39 2.82
CA TYR A 79 -10.59 -11.46 1.74
C TYR A 79 -10.97 -10.07 1.27
N ARG A 80 -11.61 -9.99 0.10
CA ARG A 80 -12.22 -8.77 -0.41
C ARG A 80 -13.04 -8.04 0.66
N GLY A 81 -12.72 -6.76 0.86
CA GLY A 81 -13.34 -5.89 1.85
C GLY A 81 -12.62 -5.82 3.19
N ASP A 82 -11.69 -6.73 3.48
CA ASP A 82 -10.91 -6.68 4.71
C ASP A 82 -9.96 -5.46 4.72
N VAL A 83 -9.73 -4.95 5.93
CA VAL A 83 -8.86 -3.81 6.19
C VAL A 83 -7.77 -4.21 7.18
N VAL A 84 -6.52 -3.88 6.84
CA VAL A 84 -5.34 -4.02 7.70
C VAL A 84 -4.84 -2.65 8.10
N VAL A 85 -4.52 -2.50 9.39
CA VAL A 85 -3.79 -1.35 9.91
C VAL A 85 -2.36 -1.79 10.21
N GLN A 86 -1.42 -1.46 9.32
CA GLN A 86 -0.01 -1.83 9.46
C GLN A 86 0.76 -0.74 10.21
N ARG A 87 1.25 -1.07 11.41
CA ARG A 87 1.91 -0.11 12.32
C ARG A 87 3.43 -0.15 12.22
N GLY A 88 3.96 -0.06 11.01
CA GLY A 88 5.40 -0.09 10.74
C GLY A 88 6.07 -1.42 11.08
N THR A 89 5.35 -2.53 10.94
CA THR A 89 5.86 -3.90 11.07
C THR A 89 6.54 -4.36 9.78
N ASN A 90 7.50 -5.27 9.92
CA ASN A 90 8.13 -5.90 8.76
C ASN A 90 7.16 -6.93 8.17
N HIS A 91 6.89 -6.83 6.87
CA HIS A 91 5.84 -7.63 6.25
C HIS A 91 6.07 -7.92 4.76
N ALA A 92 5.41 -8.97 4.28
CA ALA A 92 5.27 -9.31 2.87
C ALA A 92 3.80 -9.62 2.54
N TRP A 93 3.44 -9.41 1.28
CA TRP A 93 2.13 -9.70 0.72
C TRP A 93 2.26 -10.81 -0.31
N ARG A 94 1.36 -11.79 -0.25
CA ARG A 94 1.33 -12.91 -1.18
C ARG A 94 -0.08 -13.11 -1.70
N SER A 95 -0.23 -13.18 -3.02
CA SER A 95 -1.50 -13.62 -3.61
C SER A 95 -1.71 -15.10 -3.30
N VAL A 96 -2.93 -15.44 -2.86
CA VAL A 96 -3.33 -16.82 -2.58
C VAL A 96 -4.08 -17.48 -3.72
N SER A 97 -4.46 -16.71 -4.75
CA SER A 97 -5.18 -17.24 -5.91
C SER A 97 -4.31 -18.27 -6.63
N PRO A 98 -4.81 -19.49 -6.90
CA PRO A 98 -4.13 -20.39 -7.80
C PRO A 98 -4.08 -19.71 -9.16
N GLY A 99 -2.88 -19.42 -9.67
CA GLY A 99 -2.74 -18.71 -10.94
C GLY A 99 -3.43 -19.46 -12.07
N GLY A 100 -4.61 -19.00 -12.49
CA GLY A 100 -5.34 -19.60 -13.59
C GLY A 100 -6.66 -18.89 -13.91
N GLY A 101 -6.71 -18.36 -15.13
CA GLY A 101 -7.94 -18.25 -15.95
C GLY A 101 -8.87 -17.09 -15.65
#